data_AF-A0A5C4MUQ2-F1
#
_entry.id   AF-A0A5C4MUQ2-F1
#
_cell.length_a   1.000
_cell.length_b   1.000
_cell.length_c   1.000
_cell.angle_alpha   90.00
_cell.angle_beta   90.00
_cell.angle_gamma   90.00
#
_symmetry.space_group_name_H-M   'P 1'
#
loop_
_entity.id
_entity.type
_entity.pdbx_description
1 polymer ?
#
loop_
_entity_poly.entity_id
_entity_poly.type
_entity_poly.pdbx_seq_one_letter_code
_entity_poly.pdbx_strand_id
1 'polypeptide(L)'
;MPVRVLALGALIAPQLAAALPWDGRYRLSAEANCSDEAGVLRIAEGVLHGVESTCRMTDPVDVLDLDATLYVMECSGEGETWTERAMLMDAAEGDGIYLMWRGYAFRYDRCPASDEKASAEEAPGDASD
;
A
#
# COMPACT_ATOMS: atom_id res chain seq x y z
N MET A 1 -22.32 22.22 49.97
CA MET A 1 -22.27 22.71 48.57
C MET A 1 -21.60 21.63 47.73
N PRO A 2 -22.32 20.81 46.94
CA PRO A 2 -21.70 19.75 46.15
C PRO A 2 -21.12 20.31 44.85
N VAL A 3 -19.81 20.10 44.67
CA VAL A 3 -19.06 20.43 43.45
C VAL A 3 -19.54 19.48 42.34
N ARG A 4 -20.13 20.03 41.28
CA ARG A 4 -20.50 19.28 40.08
C ARG A 4 -19.22 18.96 39.29
N VAL A 5 -18.84 17.69 39.26
CA VAL A 5 -17.82 17.17 38.34
C VAL A 5 -18.43 17.17 36.94
N LEU A 6 -18.06 18.13 36.10
CA LEU A 6 -18.31 18.10 34.67
C LEU A 6 -17.34 17.10 34.05
N ALA A 7 -17.80 15.86 33.86
CA ALA A 7 -17.09 14.85 33.10
C ALA A 7 -17.05 15.28 31.62
N LEU A 8 -15.88 15.76 31.19
CA LEU A 8 -15.59 16.06 29.79
C LEU A 8 -15.34 14.72 29.08
N GLY A 9 -16.38 14.17 28.43
CA GLY A 9 -16.26 12.94 27.65
C GLY A 9 -15.35 13.17 26.44
N ALA A 10 -14.18 12.51 26.43
CA ALA A 10 -13.29 12.47 25.29
C ALA A 10 -13.94 11.65 24.15
N LEU A 11 -14.41 12.33 23.11
CA LEU A 11 -14.82 11.72 21.86
C LEU A 11 -13.58 11.20 21.14
N ILE A 12 -13.29 9.91 21.29
CA ILE A 12 -12.31 9.20 20.46
C ILE A 12 -12.98 9.05 19.08
N ALA A 13 -12.66 9.94 18.14
CA ALA A 13 -13.09 9.77 16.76
C ALA A 13 -12.35 8.55 16.19
N PRO A 14 -13.05 7.56 15.59
CA PRO A 14 -12.38 6.45 14.91
C PRO A 14 -11.58 7.04 13.76
N GLN A 15 -10.27 6.77 13.74
CA GLN A 15 -9.47 7.00 12.56
C GLN A 15 -9.89 5.96 11.54
N LEU A 16 -10.80 6.35 10.65
CA LEU A 16 -11.10 5.57 9.45
C LEU A 16 -9.79 5.51 8.64
N ALA A 17 -9.14 4.35 8.64
CA ALA A 17 -8.11 4.02 7.67
C ALA A 17 -8.77 4.02 6.30
N ALA A 18 -8.79 5.19 5.66
CA ALA A 18 -9.22 5.31 4.28
C ALA A 18 -8.16 4.63 3.41
N ALA A 19 -8.61 3.79 2.48
CA ALA A 19 -7.74 3.23 1.47
C ALA A 19 -7.01 4.38 0.77
N LEU A 20 -5.69 4.29 0.64
CA LEU A 20 -4.94 5.26 -0.14
C LEU A 20 -5.27 5.06 -1.62
N PRO A 21 -5.14 6.10 -2.46
CA PRO A 21 -5.43 6.00 -3.91
C PRO A 21 -4.69 4.85 -4.60
N TRP A 22 -3.51 4.51 -4.06
CA TRP A 22 -2.59 3.53 -4.62
C TRP A 22 -2.76 2.13 -4.04
N ASP A 23 -3.69 1.91 -3.11
CA ASP A 23 -3.88 0.60 -2.49
C ASP A 23 -4.29 -0.45 -3.55
N GLY A 24 -3.64 -1.60 -3.54
CA GLY A 24 -3.84 -2.66 -4.52
C GLY A 24 -2.71 -3.66 -4.63
N ARG A 25 -2.97 -4.71 -5.42
CA ARG A 25 -1.97 -5.68 -5.89
C ARG A 25 -1.68 -5.40 -7.35
N TYR A 26 -0.41 -5.39 -7.72
CA TYR A 26 0.05 -5.08 -9.07
C TYR A 26 1.04 -6.13 -9.54
N ARG A 27 0.93 -6.53 -10.81
CA ARG A 27 1.70 -7.60 -11.41
C ARG A 27 3.12 -7.11 -11.73
N LEU A 28 4.16 -7.84 -11.31
CA LEU A 28 5.57 -7.44 -11.50
C LEU A 28 6.08 -7.56 -12.95
N SER A 29 5.52 -8.47 -13.75
CA SER A 29 5.79 -8.63 -15.18
C SER A 29 4.54 -9.12 -15.89
N ALA A 30 4.42 -9.02 -17.22
CA ALA A 30 3.22 -9.47 -17.94
C ALA A 30 2.85 -10.95 -17.64
N GLU A 31 3.86 -11.79 -17.40
CA GLU A 31 3.75 -13.23 -17.15
C GLU A 31 3.50 -13.58 -15.68
N ALA A 32 3.67 -12.64 -14.75
CA ALA A 32 3.57 -12.97 -13.33
C ALA A 32 2.14 -13.39 -12.95
N ASN A 33 2.05 -14.37 -12.03
CA ASN A 33 0.79 -14.88 -11.53
C ASN A 33 0.32 -14.03 -10.34
N CYS A 34 -0.87 -13.45 -10.44
CA CYS A 34 -1.43 -12.62 -9.38
C CYS A 34 -1.79 -13.40 -8.11
N SER A 35 -1.92 -14.72 -8.19
CA SER A 35 -2.10 -15.58 -7.01
C SER A 35 -0.80 -15.91 -6.27
N ASP A 36 0.36 -15.58 -6.84
CA ASP A 36 1.67 -15.78 -6.20
C ASP A 36 2.15 -14.46 -5.59
N GLU A 37 2.41 -14.45 -4.28
CA GLU A 37 2.93 -13.28 -3.57
C GLU A 37 4.28 -12.81 -4.13
N ALA A 38 5.12 -13.74 -4.63
CA ALA A 38 6.40 -13.37 -5.25
C ALA A 38 6.23 -12.69 -6.61
N GLY A 39 5.06 -12.82 -7.24
CA GLY A 39 4.73 -12.25 -8.55
C GLY A 39 4.09 -10.86 -8.48
N VAL A 40 3.83 -10.32 -7.29
CA VAL A 40 3.07 -9.09 -7.10
C VAL A 40 3.81 -8.04 -6.27
N LEU A 41 3.64 -6.78 -6.65
CA LEU A 41 3.86 -5.61 -5.83
C LEU A 41 2.56 -5.31 -5.09
N ARG A 42 2.58 -5.17 -3.76
CA ARG A 42 1.39 -4.81 -2.99
C ARG A 42 1.55 -3.45 -2.36
N ILE A 43 0.56 -2.59 -2.49
CA ILE A 43 0.46 -1.34 -1.73
C ILE A 43 -0.77 -1.46 -0.84
N ALA A 44 -0.60 -1.26 0.46
CA ALA A 44 -1.71 -1.23 1.39
C ALA A 44 -1.35 -0.38 2.60
N GLU A 45 -2.30 0.43 3.05
CA GLU A 45 -2.18 1.17 4.33
C GLU A 45 -0.91 2.06 4.38
N GLY A 46 -0.51 2.61 3.24
CA GLY A 46 0.69 3.45 3.13
C GLY A 46 2.00 2.69 3.16
N VAL A 47 1.99 1.39 2.88
CA VAL A 47 3.17 0.55 2.78
C VAL A 47 3.23 -0.12 1.42
N LEU A 48 4.35 0.05 0.73
CA LEU A 48 4.69 -0.66 -0.50
C LEU A 48 5.53 -1.89 -0.15
N HIS A 49 5.04 -3.07 -0.52
CA HIS A 49 5.70 -4.37 -0.40
C HIS A 49 6.18 -4.80 -1.78
N GLY A 50 7.49 -4.69 -2.00
CA GLY A 50 8.19 -5.27 -3.15
C GLY A 50 8.70 -6.67 -2.85
N VAL A 51 9.42 -7.27 -3.80
CA VAL A 51 9.93 -8.65 -3.70
C VAL A 51 10.93 -8.80 -2.55
N GLU A 52 11.87 -7.86 -2.43
CA GLU A 52 12.99 -7.93 -1.48
C GLU A 52 12.99 -6.75 -0.50
N SER A 53 11.99 -5.87 -0.59
CA SER A 53 11.94 -4.64 0.20
C SER A 53 10.52 -4.29 0.62
N THR A 54 10.42 -3.56 1.73
CA THR A 54 9.18 -2.94 2.20
C THR A 54 9.46 -1.47 2.48
N CYS A 55 8.60 -0.58 1.99
CA CYS A 55 8.76 0.87 2.10
C CYS A 55 7.52 1.52 2.69
N ARG A 56 7.68 2.26 3.79
CA ARG A 56 6.64 3.14 4.30
C ARG A 56 6.58 4.41 3.46
N MET A 57 5.39 4.73 2.98
CA MET A 57 5.11 5.89 2.12
C MET A 57 4.70 7.06 3.00
N THR A 58 5.48 8.15 2.95
CA THR A 58 5.33 9.29 3.84
C THR A 58 5.39 10.60 3.09
N ASP A 59 5.01 11.67 3.77
CA ASP A 59 5.07 13.06 3.27
C ASP A 59 4.49 13.20 1.85
N PRO A 60 3.21 12.83 1.63
CA PRO A 60 2.59 12.92 0.31
C PRO A 60 2.61 14.35 -0.20
N VAL A 61 3.14 14.51 -1.41
CA VAL A 61 3.11 15.77 -2.17
C VAL A 61 2.33 15.53 -3.45
N ASP A 62 1.19 16.21 -3.58
CA ASP A 62 0.42 16.24 -4.81
C ASP A 62 1.24 16.84 -5.95
N VAL A 63 1.17 16.20 -7.12
CA VAL A 63 1.80 16.71 -8.34
C VAL A 63 0.71 17.34 -9.19
N LEU A 64 0.73 18.66 -9.21
CA LEU A 64 -0.32 19.49 -9.81
C LEU A 64 -0.72 19.03 -11.22
N ASP A 65 -2.02 18.78 -11.38
CA ASP A 65 -2.69 18.42 -12.64
C ASP A 65 -2.10 17.17 -13.34
N LEU A 66 -1.52 16.24 -12.59
CA LEU A 66 -0.92 15.01 -13.13
C LEU A 66 -1.49 13.70 -12.55
N ASP A 67 -2.53 13.76 -11.70
CA ASP A 67 -3.11 12.59 -11.02
C ASP A 67 -2.00 11.69 -10.42
N ALA A 68 -1.04 12.35 -9.75
CA ALA A 68 0.16 11.72 -9.25
C ALA A 68 0.51 12.25 -7.85
N THR A 69 1.13 11.39 -7.05
CA THR A 69 1.61 11.75 -5.71
C THR A 69 3.07 11.34 -5.55
N LEU A 70 3.90 12.28 -5.15
CA LEU A 70 5.28 12.05 -4.75
C LEU A 70 5.33 11.72 -3.27
N TYR A 71 6.00 10.63 -2.91
CA TYR A 71 6.22 10.22 -1.53
C TYR A 71 7.71 10.22 -1.18
N VAL A 72 7.98 10.39 0.11
CA VAL A 72 9.22 9.90 0.72
C VAL A 72 9.01 8.42 1.04
N MET A 73 9.97 7.59 0.65
CA MET A 73 9.94 6.13 0.81
C MET A 73 10.96 5.72 1.86
N GLU A 74 10.50 5.36 3.05
CA GLU A 74 11.33 4.83 4.14
C GLU A 74 11.38 3.30 4.02
N CYS A 75 12.47 2.78 3.45
CA CYS A 75 12.57 1.39 3.04
C CYS A 75 13.46 0.54 3.94
N SER A 76 13.15 -0.75 4.01
CA SER A 76 13.98 -1.80 4.59
C SER A 76 13.98 -3.04 3.70
N GLY A 77 15.15 -3.67 3.55
CA GLY A 77 15.35 -4.87 2.72
C GLY A 77 16.76 -5.40 2.90
N GLU A 78 16.92 -6.73 2.89
CA GLU A 78 18.23 -7.41 3.01
C GLU A 78 19.11 -7.00 4.21
N GLY A 79 18.49 -6.53 5.30
CA GLY A 79 19.20 -6.05 6.50
C GLY A 79 19.67 -4.59 6.43
N GLU A 80 19.37 -3.89 5.34
CA GLU A 80 19.65 -2.47 5.16
C GLU A 80 18.38 -1.62 5.26
N THR A 81 18.58 -0.33 5.55
CA THR A 81 17.53 0.68 5.54
C THR A 81 17.98 1.88 4.73
N TRP A 82 17.07 2.45 3.95
CA TRP A 82 17.36 3.62 3.13
C TRP A 82 16.14 4.51 2.98
N THR A 83 16.36 5.72 2.48
CA THR A 83 15.29 6.66 2.21
C THR A 83 15.46 7.23 0.81
N GLU A 84 14.40 7.11 0.01
CA GLU A 84 14.35 7.67 -1.33
C GLU A 84 13.01 8.37 -1.57
N ARG A 85 12.77 8.81 -2.81
CA ARG A 85 11.49 9.36 -3.25
C ARG A 85 10.99 8.59 -4.44
N ALA A 86 9.70 8.30 -4.44
CA ALA A 86 9.02 7.69 -5.56
C ALA A 86 7.72 8.45 -5.83
N MET A 87 7.39 8.59 -7.12
CA MET A 87 6.11 9.11 -7.57
C MET A 87 5.24 7.95 -8.04
N LEU A 88 3.99 7.96 -7.59
CA LEU A 88 2.93 7.10 -8.09
C LEU A 88 1.98 7.93 -8.93
N MET A 89 1.53 7.38 -10.05
CA MET A 89 0.62 8.02 -11.00
C MET A 89 -0.25 6.95 -11.64
N ASP A 90 -1.51 7.27 -11.92
CA ASP A 90 -2.37 6.35 -12.66
C ASP A 90 -1.87 6.15 -14.09
N ALA A 91 -2.04 4.93 -14.60
CA ALA A 91 -1.84 4.66 -16.00
C ALA A 91 -2.94 5.31 -16.85
N ALA A 92 -2.56 5.96 -17.96
CA ALA A 92 -3.53 6.52 -18.90
C ALA A 92 -4.43 5.44 -19.55
N GLU A 93 -3.92 4.21 -19.68
CA GLU A 93 -4.64 3.06 -20.22
C GLU A 93 -4.72 1.94 -19.17
N GLY A 94 -5.91 1.37 -18.99
CA GLY A 94 -6.16 0.30 -18.02
C GLY A 94 -6.36 0.81 -16.59
N ASP A 95 -6.11 -0.05 -15.62
CA ASP A 95 -6.25 0.21 -14.17
C ASP A 95 -4.91 0.07 -13.41
N GLY A 96 -3.81 0.12 -14.16
CA GLY A 96 -2.45 0.04 -13.65
C GLY A 96 -1.90 1.36 -13.12
N ILE A 97 -0.66 1.32 -12.65
CA ILE A 97 0.06 2.48 -12.12
C ILE A 97 1.44 2.62 -12.78
N TYR A 98 1.94 3.84 -12.78
CA TYR A 98 3.36 4.14 -12.94
C TYR A 98 4.00 4.34 -11.56
N LEU A 99 5.06 3.60 -11.27
CA LEU A 99 5.93 3.81 -10.12
C LEU A 99 7.27 4.33 -10.61
N MET A 100 7.57 5.58 -10.27
CA MET A 100 8.73 6.31 -10.78
C MET A 100 9.71 6.62 -9.64
N TRP A 101 10.91 6.08 -9.74
CA TRP A 101 12.03 6.35 -8.85
C TRP A 101 12.99 7.35 -9.50
N ARG A 102 14.06 7.71 -8.80
CA ARG A 102 15.12 8.53 -9.39
C ARG A 102 15.81 7.76 -10.53
N GLY A 103 15.45 8.11 -11.78
CA GLY A 103 16.08 7.58 -12.99
C GLY A 103 15.43 6.30 -13.55
N TYR A 104 14.36 5.79 -12.93
CA TYR A 104 13.66 4.59 -13.37
C TYR A 104 12.15 4.81 -13.31
N ALA A 105 11.42 4.26 -14.28
CA ALA A 105 9.97 4.27 -14.30
C ALA A 105 9.47 2.87 -14.64
N PHE A 106 8.60 2.34 -13.80
CA PHE A 106 7.95 1.05 -14.00
C PHE A 106 6.48 1.27 -14.23
N ARG A 107 5.89 0.47 -15.11
CA ARG A 107 4.45 0.33 -15.24
C ARG A 107 4.07 -1.01 -14.63
N TYR A 108 3.08 -1.02 -13.74
CA TYR A 108 2.50 -2.25 -13.22
C TYR A 108 1.00 -2.29 -13.49
N ASP A 109 0.54 -3.37 -14.11
CA ASP A 109 -0.90 -3.60 -14.28
C ASP A 109 -1.49 -4.16 -12.99
N ARG A 110 -2.74 -3.80 -12.68
CA ARG A 110 -3.40 -4.24 -11.45
C ARG A 110 -3.81 -5.71 -11.56
N CYS A 111 -3.74 -6.43 -10.44
CA CYS A 111 -4.30 -7.77 -10.33
C CYS A 111 -5.83 -7.71 -10.19
N PRO A 112 -6.58 -8.64 -10.79
CA PRO A 112 -8.03 -8.63 -10.68
C PRO A 112 -8.49 -8.87 -9.24
N ALA A 113 -9.56 -8.18 -8.84
CA ALA A 113 -10.09 -8.22 -7.46
C ALA A 113 -10.54 -9.62 -6.98
N SER A 114 -10.69 -10.59 -7.89
CA SER A 114 -11.01 -11.98 -7.53
C SER A 114 -9.88 -12.70 -6.79
N ASP A 115 -8.63 -12.22 -6.93
CA ASP A 115 -7.46 -12.93 -6.46
C ASP A 115 -7.17 -12.67 -4.96
N GLU A 116 -7.75 -11.61 -4.39
CA GLU A 116 -7.64 -11.29 -2.94
C GLU A 116 -8.42 -12.25 -2.05
N LYS A 117 -9.48 -12.91 -2.55
CA LYS A 117 -10.29 -13.84 -1.76
C LYS A 117 -9.64 -15.21 -1.56
N ALA A 118 -8.69 -15.60 -2.40
CA ALA A 118 -8.10 -16.92 -2.35
C ALA A 118 -7.15 -17.10 -1.15
N SER A 119 -6.41 -16.06 -0.73
CA SER A 119 -5.45 -16.18 0.38
C SER A 119 -6.06 -16.16 1.78
N ALA A 120 -7.31 -15.71 1.93
CA ALA A 120 -7.96 -15.66 3.24
C ALA A 120 -8.55 -17.01 3.70
N GLU A 121 -8.66 -17.98 2.78
CA GLU A 121 -9.33 -19.27 3.03
C GLU A 121 -8.36 -20.43 3.33
N GLU A 122 -7.04 -20.21 3.22
CA GLU A 122 -5.98 -21.21 3.49
C GLU A 122 -5.29 -21.04 4.86
N ALA A 123 -5.98 -20.47 5.87
CA ALA A 123 -5.52 -20.58 7.25
C ALA A 123 -5.82 -22.02 7.75
N PRO A 124 -4.81 -22.83 8.15
CA PRO A 124 -5.06 -24.19 8.63
C PRO A 124 -5.86 -24.12 9.93
N GLY A 125 -7.04 -24.73 9.90
CA GLY A 125 -7.89 -24.94 11.06
C GLY A 125 -7.17 -25.78 12.12
N ASP A 126 -7.33 -25.32 13.35
CA ASP A 126 -7.01 -25.94 14.62
C ASP A 126 -7.34 -27.44 14.64
N ALA A 127 -6.31 -28.30 14.62
CA ALA A 127 -6.46 -29.74 14.80
C ALA A 127 -6.16 -30.09 16.27
N SER A 128 -7.23 -30.19 17.05
CA SER A 128 -7.23 -30.86 18.36
C SER A 128 -8.08 -32.13 18.25
N ASP A 129 -7.43 -33.30 18.25
CA ASP A 129 -8.00 -34.57 18.73
C ASP A 129 -6.87 -35.36 19.43
#